data_AF-U4QCM2-F1
#
_entry.id   AF-U4QCM2-F1
#
_cell.length_a   1.000
_cell.length_b   1.000
_cell.length_c   1.000
_cell.angle_alpha   90.00
_cell.angle_beta   90.00
_cell.angle_gamma   90.00
#
_symmetry.space_group_name_H-M   'P 1'
#
loop_
_entity.id
_entity.type
_entity.pdbx_description
1 polymer ?
#
loop_
_entity_poly.entity_id
_entity_poly.type
_entity_poly.pdbx_seq_one_letter_code
_entity_poly.pdbx_strand_id
1 'polypeptide(L)'
;MIQEANIDDIFIGDSRASIKQLRYIYDFQQNGVMNIECHLLKKHQTLYDQKFEIRKDIPEKIVRLTCPRTPGIAIEHALNRRKGSMVMQNKLTQRYSGEIDIIKQDLPFEARSNVIGWVTPEYVNLLNYIDDQTKIIFRKID
;
A
#
# COMPACT_ATOMS: atom_id res chain seq x y z
N MET A 1 8.10 12.87 -10.98
CA MET A 1 8.44 12.92 -12.43
C MET A 1 7.73 14.04 -13.18
N ILE A 2 6.40 14.22 -13.08
CA ILE A 2 5.71 15.34 -13.75
C ILE A 2 5.77 16.64 -12.91
N GLN A 3 5.47 16.58 -11.61
CA GLN A 3 5.61 17.74 -10.70
C GLN A 3 7.07 18.18 -10.50
N GLU A 4 8.01 17.22 -10.51
CA GLU A 4 9.46 17.50 -10.49
C GLU A 4 9.95 18.22 -11.76
N ALA A 5 9.19 18.14 -12.85
CA ALA A 5 9.47 18.82 -14.11
C ALA A 5 8.82 20.22 -14.21
N ASN A 6 8.23 20.72 -13.12
CA ASN A 6 7.56 22.03 -13.06
C ASN A 6 6.41 22.16 -14.09
N ILE A 7 5.65 21.07 -14.26
CA ILE A 7 4.48 21.00 -15.13
C ILE A 7 3.24 21.37 -14.32
N ASP A 8 2.54 22.43 -14.74
CA ASP A 8 1.34 22.94 -14.07
C ASP A 8 0.07 22.15 -14.43
N ASP A 9 -0.05 21.72 -15.68
CA ASP A 9 -1.26 21.08 -16.21
C ASP A 9 -0.95 19.73 -16.88
N ILE A 10 -1.80 18.73 -16.61
CA ILE A 10 -1.73 17.40 -17.23
C ILE A 10 -3.05 17.13 -17.97
N PHE A 11 -2.97 16.97 -19.29
CA PHE A 11 -4.11 16.61 -20.12
C PHE A 11 -4.06 15.12 -20.48
N ILE A 12 -5.15 14.40 -20.20
CA ILE A 12 -5.31 13.01 -20.64
C ILE A 12 -5.97 13.05 -22.02
N GLY A 13 -5.17 12.81 -23.06
CA GLY A 13 -5.62 12.87 -24.45
C GLY A 13 -6.46 11.68 -24.92
N ASP A 14 -6.55 10.60 -24.13
CA ASP A 14 -7.36 9.43 -24.49
C ASP A 14 -8.83 9.66 -24.09
N SER A 15 -9.71 9.68 -25.09
CA SER A 15 -11.15 9.81 -24.90
C SER A 15 -11.80 8.62 -24.19
N ARG A 16 -11.06 7.53 -23.95
CA ARG A 16 -11.53 6.31 -23.27
C ARG A 16 -10.92 6.12 -21.88
N ALA A 17 -10.35 7.18 -21.29
CA ALA A 17 -9.86 7.12 -19.92
C ALA A 17 -10.96 6.59 -18.97
N SER A 18 -10.62 5.59 -18.17
CA SER A 18 -11.58 4.99 -17.24
C SER A 18 -11.99 6.02 -16.19
N ILE A 19 -13.30 6.23 -16.02
CA ILE A 19 -13.87 7.11 -14.99
C ILE A 19 -13.32 6.73 -13.59
N LYS A 20 -13.10 5.44 -13.35
CA LYS A 20 -12.48 4.95 -12.11
C LYS A 20 -11.07 5.51 -11.91
N GLN A 21 -10.22 5.43 -12.94
CA GLN A 21 -8.84 5.93 -12.90
C GLN A 21 -8.81 7.45 -12.79
N LEU A 22 -9.67 8.16 -13.53
CA LEU A 22 -9.80 9.62 -13.43
C LEU A 22 -10.15 10.05 -11.99
N ARG A 23 -11.06 9.33 -11.33
CA ARG A 23 -11.39 9.58 -9.93
C ARG A 23 -10.20 9.34 -8.99
N TYR A 24 -9.40 8.30 -9.22
CA TYR A 24 -8.21 8.04 -8.42
C TYR A 24 -7.14 9.14 -8.57
N ILE A 25 -6.97 9.67 -9.78
CA ILE A 25 -6.08 10.81 -10.05
C ILE A 25 -6.59 12.05 -9.30
N TYR A 26 -7.89 12.34 -9.42
CA TYR A 26 -8.52 13.47 -8.74
C TYR A 26 -8.37 13.37 -7.20
N ASP A 27 -8.63 12.20 -6.62
CA ASP A 27 -8.48 11.97 -5.18
C ASP A 27 -7.05 12.24 -4.69
N PHE A 28 -6.05 11.85 -5.49
CA PHE A 28 -4.66 12.11 -5.17
C PHE A 28 -4.34 13.61 -5.26
N GLN A 29 -4.75 14.28 -6.35
CA GLN A 29 -4.48 15.71 -6.56
C GLN A 29 -5.11 16.60 -5.49
N GLN A 30 -6.35 16.30 -5.08
CA GLN A 30 -7.08 17.15 -4.14
C GLN A 30 -6.74 16.85 -2.68
N ASN A 31 -6.51 15.57 -2.34
CA ASN A 31 -6.48 15.12 -0.94
C ASN A 31 -5.21 14.36 -0.54
N GLY A 32 -4.29 14.11 -1.48
CA GLY A 32 -3.13 13.25 -1.29
C GLY A 32 -3.51 11.78 -1.08
N VAL A 33 -4.66 11.34 -1.56
CA VAL A 33 -5.17 9.98 -1.38
C VAL A 33 -4.83 9.10 -2.58
N MET A 34 -3.91 8.17 -2.39
CA MET A 34 -3.55 7.16 -3.37
C MET A 34 -4.45 5.92 -3.23
N ASN A 35 -5.31 5.72 -4.21
CA ASN A 35 -6.12 4.50 -4.32
C ASN A 35 -5.28 3.40 -4.97
N ILE A 36 -5.09 2.28 -4.25
CA ILE A 36 -4.24 1.16 -4.70
C ILE A 36 -5.10 -0.08 -4.87
N GLU A 37 -5.21 -0.58 -6.10
CA GLU A 37 -5.88 -1.85 -6.36
C GLU A 37 -5.01 -3.02 -5.89
N CYS A 38 -5.57 -3.86 -5.04
CA CYS A 38 -4.84 -4.98 -4.45
C CYS A 38 -5.76 -6.17 -4.17
N HIS A 39 -5.14 -7.35 -4.05
CA HIS A 39 -5.78 -8.56 -3.58
C HIS A 39 -5.40 -8.83 -2.12
N LEU A 40 -6.39 -8.77 -1.22
CA LEU A 40 -6.27 -9.14 0.18
C LEU A 40 -6.81 -10.55 0.41
N LEU A 41 -6.09 -11.34 1.20
CA LEU A 41 -6.56 -12.64 1.65
C LEU A 41 -7.88 -12.48 2.42
N LYS A 42 -8.76 -13.48 2.35
CA LYS A 42 -10.15 -13.43 2.86
C LYS A 42 -10.29 -12.84 4.27
N LYS A 43 -9.37 -13.17 5.19
CA LYS A 43 -9.36 -12.69 6.58
C LYS A 43 -9.11 -11.19 6.72
N HIS A 44 -8.45 -10.58 5.75
CA HIS A 44 -7.99 -9.18 5.78
C HIS A 44 -8.80 -8.26 4.86
N GLN A 45 -9.86 -8.75 4.22
CA GLN A 45 -10.69 -7.95 3.31
C GLN A 45 -11.41 -6.79 4.02
N THR A 46 -11.50 -6.80 5.35
CA THR A 46 -12.01 -5.65 6.12
C THR A 46 -11.15 -4.41 5.93
N LEU A 47 -9.88 -4.53 5.52
CA LEU A 47 -8.99 -3.40 5.27
C LEU A 47 -9.31 -2.65 3.97
N TYR A 48 -10.17 -3.19 3.09
CA TYR A 48 -10.62 -2.48 1.90
C TYR A 48 -11.40 -1.22 2.30
N ASP A 49 -11.27 -0.19 1.46
CA ASP A 49 -11.98 1.09 1.56
C ASP A 49 -11.69 1.89 2.86
N GLN A 50 -10.78 1.41 3.71
CA GLN A 50 -10.25 2.17 4.83
C GLN A 50 -9.12 3.11 4.39
N LYS A 51 -9.00 4.23 5.10
CA LYS A 51 -7.95 5.23 4.88
C LYS A 51 -6.80 4.99 5.85
N PHE A 52 -5.60 4.79 5.31
CA PHE A 52 -4.37 4.59 6.06
C PHE A 52 -3.45 5.79 5.89
N GLU A 53 -2.94 6.31 7.00
CA GLU A 53 -1.83 7.25 7.00
C GLU A 53 -0.50 6.50 6.97
N ILE A 54 0.54 7.14 6.43
CA ILE A 54 1.89 6.60 6.43
C ILE A 54 2.64 7.09 7.66
N ARG A 55 3.41 6.20 8.28
CA ARG A 55 4.30 6.60 9.38
C ARG A 55 5.40 7.50 8.84
N LYS A 56 5.71 8.58 9.57
CA LYS A 56 6.74 9.57 9.19
C LYS A 56 8.15 8.97 9.05
N ASP A 57 8.43 7.90 9.78
CA ASP A 57 9.72 7.19 9.72
C ASP A 57 9.73 6.15 8.58
N ILE A 58 9.51 6.58 7.33
CA ILE A 58 9.43 5.70 6.16
C ILE A 58 10.81 5.09 5.90
N PRO A 59 10.98 3.77 6.07
CA PRO A 59 12.20 3.11 5.64
C PRO A 59 12.18 3.02 4.11
N GLU A 60 13.32 3.24 3.45
CA GLU A 60 13.44 3.28 1.98
C GLU A 60 12.77 2.08 1.26
N LYS A 61 12.80 0.91 1.92
CA LYS A 61 12.41 -0.38 1.35
C LYS A 61 10.95 -0.78 1.58
N ILE A 62 10.23 -0.09 2.47
CA ILE A 62 8.86 -0.43 2.87
C ILE A 62 8.03 0.83 3.12
N VAL A 63 6.73 0.75 2.87
CA VAL A 63 5.76 1.75 3.33
C VAL A 63 5.08 1.21 4.57
N ARG A 64 5.29 1.85 5.72
CA ARG A 64 4.67 1.44 6.97
C ARG A 64 3.40 2.23 7.24
N LEU A 65 2.29 1.52 7.46
CA LEU A 65 1.00 2.14 7.74
C LEU A 65 0.86 2.47 9.23
N THR A 66 0.18 3.56 9.51
CA THR A 66 -0.32 3.89 10.85
C THR A 66 -1.63 3.13 11.07
N CYS A 67 -1.55 1.97 11.73
CA CYS A 67 -2.70 1.16 12.11
C CYS A 67 -2.62 0.71 13.57
N PRO A 68 -3.76 0.44 14.23
CA PRO A 68 -3.77 -0.12 15.58
C PRO A 68 -3.00 -1.44 15.61
N ARG A 69 -2.18 -1.61 16.66
CA ARG A 69 -1.48 -2.87 16.90
C ARG A 69 -2.45 -3.90 17.44
N THR A 70 -2.35 -5.11 16.93
CA THR A 70 -3.13 -6.25 17.41
C THR A 70 -2.16 -7.26 18.02
N PRO A 71 -2.14 -7.43 19.35
CA PRO A 71 -1.23 -8.37 19.98
C PRO A 71 -1.58 -9.82 19.60
N GLY A 72 -0.57 -10.69 19.53
CA GLY A 72 -0.78 -12.13 19.40
C GLY A 72 -1.24 -12.60 18.02
N ILE A 73 -1.02 -11.83 16.94
CA ILE A 73 -1.30 -12.28 15.57
C ILE A 73 -0.60 -13.62 15.33
N ALA A 74 -1.37 -14.67 15.04
CA ALA A 74 -0.84 -16.00 14.79
C ALA A 74 0.11 -15.99 13.58
N ILE A 75 1.08 -16.91 13.55
CA ILE A 75 1.96 -17.06 12.40
C ILE A 75 1.16 -17.76 11.30
N GLU A 76 1.02 -17.10 10.15
CA GLU A 76 0.29 -17.63 8.99
C GLU A 76 0.89 -17.02 7.72
N HIS A 77 0.95 -17.76 6.60
CA HIS A 77 1.45 -17.22 5.33
C HIS A 77 2.81 -16.49 5.45
N ALA A 78 3.73 -17.04 6.25
CA ALA A 78 5.12 -16.61 6.26
C ALA A 78 5.74 -17.04 4.92
N LEU A 79 5.76 -16.12 3.95
CA LEU A 79 6.17 -16.35 2.58
C LEU A 79 7.27 -15.36 2.19
N ASN A 80 7.87 -15.55 1.01
CA ASN A 80 8.80 -14.59 0.45
C ASN A 80 8.11 -13.24 0.20
N ARG A 81 8.81 -12.16 0.57
CA ARG A 81 8.31 -10.78 0.50
C ARG A 81 8.84 -10.12 -0.76
N ARG A 82 8.05 -10.19 -1.82
CA ARG A 82 8.38 -9.53 -3.09
C ARG A 82 7.88 -8.10 -3.10
N LYS A 83 8.41 -7.28 -3.99
CA LYS A 83 7.87 -5.95 -4.28
C LYS A 83 6.36 -6.05 -4.53
N GLY A 84 5.58 -5.20 -3.86
CA GLY A 84 4.11 -5.21 -3.89
C GLY A 84 3.44 -6.12 -2.86
N SER A 85 4.17 -6.96 -2.13
CA SER A 85 3.58 -7.72 -1.02
C SER A 85 3.09 -6.77 0.08
N MET A 86 1.91 -7.09 0.63
CA MET A 86 1.40 -6.48 1.85
C MET A 86 1.62 -7.47 2.99
N VAL A 87 2.25 -7.03 4.06
CA VAL A 87 2.60 -7.88 5.20
C VAL A 87 2.07 -7.33 6.51
N MET A 88 1.69 -8.23 7.41
CA MET A 88 1.35 -7.93 8.79
C MET A 88 2.35 -8.61 9.72
N GLN A 89 2.89 -7.85 10.67
CA GLN A 89 3.81 -8.38 11.67
C GLN A 89 3.05 -9.32 12.63
N ASN A 90 3.60 -10.51 12.88
CA ASN A 90 2.98 -11.52 13.73
C ASN A 90 3.52 -11.49 15.17
N LYS A 91 3.02 -12.40 16.02
CA LYS A 91 3.34 -12.48 17.45
C LYS A 91 4.84 -12.55 17.77
N LEU A 92 5.67 -13.03 16.85
CA LEU A 92 7.12 -13.10 17.05
C LEU A 92 7.77 -11.71 17.12
N THR A 93 7.10 -10.66 16.61
CA THR A 93 7.55 -9.26 16.75
C THR A 93 7.15 -8.60 18.05
N GLN A 94 6.42 -9.29 18.93
CA GLN A 94 5.97 -8.80 20.24
C GLN A 94 5.25 -7.44 20.11
N ARG A 95 5.94 -6.34 20.46
CA ARG A 95 5.41 -4.97 20.45
C ARG A 95 4.90 -4.52 19.09
N TYR A 96 5.40 -5.08 17.98
CA TYR A 96 4.99 -4.69 16.64
C TYR A 96 3.90 -5.58 16.04
N SER A 97 3.37 -6.55 16.79
CA SER A 97 2.31 -7.43 16.32
C SER A 97 1.11 -6.62 15.80
N GLY A 98 0.66 -6.93 14.58
CA GLY A 98 -0.42 -6.26 13.87
C GLY A 98 -0.02 -5.02 13.07
N GLU A 99 1.25 -4.59 13.09
CA GLU A 99 1.72 -3.54 12.16
C GLU A 99 1.66 -4.02 10.71
N ILE A 100 1.22 -3.14 9.80
CA ILE A 100 1.09 -3.43 8.38
C ILE A 100 2.14 -2.65 7.59
N ASP A 101 2.86 -3.36 6.73
CA ASP A 101 3.85 -2.80 5.81
C ASP A 101 3.54 -3.20 4.36
N ILE A 102 3.80 -2.31 3.40
CA ILE A 102 3.81 -2.60 1.96
C ILE A 102 5.27 -2.65 1.51
N ILE A 103 5.65 -3.71 0.79
CA ILE A 103 7.03 -3.95 0.40
C ILE A 103 7.35 -3.21 -0.92
N LYS A 104 8.35 -2.30 -0.92
CA LYS A 104 8.76 -1.51 -2.11
C LYS A 104 9.84 -2.18 -2.95
N GLN A 105 10.53 -3.17 -2.39
CA GLN A 105 11.57 -3.94 -3.06
C GLN A 105 11.62 -5.36 -2.52
N ASP A 106 12.14 -6.30 -3.29
CA ASP A 106 12.29 -7.68 -2.81
C ASP A 106 13.12 -7.71 -1.52
N LEU A 107 12.59 -8.42 -0.52
CA LEU A 107 13.20 -8.61 0.79
C LEU A 107 13.38 -10.10 1.06
N PRO A 108 14.39 -10.48 1.86
CA PRO A 108 14.56 -11.85 2.27
C PRO A 108 13.34 -12.33 3.07
N PHE A 109 13.16 -13.64 3.08
CA PHE A 109 12.19 -14.31 3.94
C PHE A 109 12.31 -13.84 5.39
N GLU A 110 11.16 -13.69 6.07
CA GLU A 110 11.09 -13.27 7.46
C GLU A 110 9.92 -13.97 8.15
N ALA A 111 10.22 -14.89 9.08
CA ALA A 111 9.22 -15.68 9.79
C ALA A 111 8.31 -14.83 10.70
N ARG A 112 8.74 -13.62 11.06
CA ARG A 112 7.99 -12.68 11.89
C ARG A 112 6.90 -11.91 11.14
N SER A 113 6.79 -12.09 9.82
CA SER A 113 5.82 -11.39 8.98
C SER A 113 4.92 -12.37 8.24
N ASN A 114 3.63 -12.06 8.21
CA ASN A 114 2.61 -12.78 7.46
C ASN A 114 2.29 -12.00 6.20
N VAL A 115 2.28 -12.63 5.02
CA VAL A 115 1.73 -11.99 3.82
C VAL A 115 0.21 -11.98 3.92
N ILE A 116 -0.38 -10.80 3.81
CA ILE A 116 -1.85 -10.59 3.91
C ILE A 116 -2.49 -10.24 2.57
N GLY A 117 -1.68 -9.96 1.54
CA GLY A 117 -2.14 -9.61 0.22
C GLY A 117 -1.03 -9.11 -0.70
N TRP A 118 -1.43 -8.67 -1.90
CA TRP A 118 -0.52 -8.17 -2.93
C TRP A 118 -1.16 -7.01 -3.69
N VAL A 119 -0.37 -5.96 -3.90
CA VAL A 119 -0.69 -4.89 -4.85
C VAL A 119 -0.68 -5.45 -6.27
N THR A 120 -1.64 -5.04 -7.07
CA THR A 120 -1.72 -5.42 -8.50
C THR A 120 -0.51 -4.92 -9.28
N PRO A 121 0.00 -5.66 -10.27
CA PRO A 121 1.20 -5.28 -11.03
C PRO A 121 1.17 -3.85 -11.58
N GLU A 122 -0.01 -3.39 -12.02
CA GLU A 122 -0.26 -2.07 -12.59
C GLU A 122 -0.01 -0.93 -11.57
N TYR A 123 -0.18 -1.22 -10.27
CA TYR A 123 -0.04 -0.24 -9.19
C TYR A 123 1.28 -0.40 -8.41
N VAL A 124 2.04 -1.48 -8.61
CA VAL A 124 3.29 -1.74 -7.86
C VAL A 124 4.30 -0.60 -8.00
N ASN A 125 4.40 0.03 -9.17
CA ASN A 125 5.34 1.14 -9.37
C ASN A 125 4.89 2.44 -8.69
N LEU A 126 3.60 2.60 -8.41
CA LEU A 126 3.10 3.76 -7.67
C LEU A 126 3.65 3.82 -6.25
N LEU A 127 4.05 2.68 -5.68
CA LEU A 127 4.63 2.60 -4.34
C LEU A 127 5.90 3.43 -4.17
N ASN A 128 6.60 3.73 -5.28
CA ASN A 128 7.80 4.56 -5.27
C ASN A 128 7.50 6.03 -4.98
N TYR A 129 6.28 6.50 -5.25
CA TYR A 129 5.85 7.88 -5.07
C TYR A 129 5.12 8.13 -3.74
N ILE A 130 5.11 7.13 -2.84
CA ILE A 130 4.51 7.26 -1.52
C ILE A 130 5.52 7.93 -0.58
N ASP A 131 5.08 9.03 0.03
CA ASP A 131 5.77 9.79 1.08
C ASP A 131 4.94 9.84 2.38
N ASP A 132 5.38 10.66 3.35
CA ASP A 132 4.75 10.77 4.67
C ASP A 132 3.48 11.63 4.69
N GLN A 133 3.17 12.31 3.58
CA GLN A 133 1.93 13.08 3.40
C GLN A 133 0.86 12.28 2.66
N THR A 134 1.28 11.26 1.93
CA THR A 134 0.41 10.36 1.19
C THR A 134 -0.51 9.61 2.15
N LYS A 135 -1.77 9.40 1.73
CA LYS A 135 -2.75 8.53 2.38
C LYS A 135 -3.11 7.41 1.42
N ILE A 136 -3.29 6.19 1.91
CA ILE A 136 -3.61 5.05 1.06
C ILE A 136 -5.05 4.59 1.32
N ILE A 137 -5.75 4.24 0.26
CA ILE A 137 -6.97 3.41 0.35
C ILE A 137 -6.75 2.16 -0.50
N PHE A 138 -6.93 0.99 0.10
CA PHE A 138 -6.92 -0.28 -0.62
C PHE A 138 -8.25 -0.48 -1.34
N ARG A 139 -8.18 -0.78 -2.63
CA ARG A 139 -9.34 -1.03 -3.48
C ARG A 139 -9.33 -2.46 -3.95
N LYS A 140 -10.50 -3.09 -3.94
CA LYS A 140 -10.67 -4.43 -4.48
C LYS A 140 -10.60 -4.36 -6.00
N ILE A 141 -10.04 -5.40 -6.61
CA ILE A 141 -10.06 -5.59 -8.06
C ILE A 141 -11.49 -5.98 -8.43
N ASP A 142 -12.09 -5.22 -9.35
CA ASP A 142 -13.40 -5.52 -9.94
C ASP A 142 -13.31 -6.64 -10.98
#